data_AF-A0A1V9VDZ2-F1
#
_entry.id   AF-A0A1V9VDZ2-F1
#
_cell.length_a   1.000
_cell.length_b   1.000
_cell.length_c   1.000
_cell.angle_alpha   90.00
_cell.angle_beta   90.00
_cell.angle_gamma   90.00
#
_symmetry.space_group_name_H-M   'P 1'
#
loop_
_entity.id
_entity.type
_entity.pdbx_description
1 polymer ?
#
loop_
_entity_poly.entity_id
_entity_poly.type
_entity_poly.pdbx_seq_one_letter_code
_entity_poly.pdbx_strand_id
1 'polypeptide(L)' 'FLSKLVAKVKEIFPEVNPMKKLVELTSTPVFVQTFKFGKYKGENIEDVAKKDANYLNWMMKNMELDEDMQYTLNMVLKN' A
#
# COMPACT_ATOMS: atom_id res chain seq x y z
N PHE A 1 -22.57 -0.19 -8.63
CA PHE A 1 -21.26 -0.47 -8.00
C PHE A 1 -20.61 0.78 -7.39
N LEU A 2 -20.60 1.96 -8.06
CA LEU A 2 -20.05 3.21 -7.49
C LEU A 2 -20.87 3.85 -6.35
N SER A 3 -22.16 3.55 -6.25
CA SER A 3 -23.07 4.19 -5.27
C SER A 3 -22.72 3.91 -3.81
N LYS A 4 -22.21 2.71 -3.47
CA LYS A 4 -21.85 2.37 -2.09
C LYS A 4 -20.59 3.10 -1.61
N LEU A 5 -19.60 3.27 -2.47
CA LEU A 5 -18.38 4.01 -2.18
C LEU A 5 -18.68 5.51 -2.00
N VAL A 6 -19.47 6.08 -2.93
CA VAL A 6 -19.89 7.49 -2.84
C VAL A 6 -20.72 7.76 -1.59
N ALA A 7 -21.61 6.83 -1.19
CA ALA A 7 -22.39 6.95 0.04
C ALA A 7 -21.49 6.99 1.29
N LYS A 8 -20.53 6.05 1.42
CA LYS A 8 -19.58 6.03 2.54
C LYS A 8 -18.71 7.29 2.60
N VAL A 9 -18.26 7.80 1.46
CA VAL A 9 -17.44 9.02 1.42
C VAL A 9 -18.25 10.24 1.86
N LYS A 10 -19.53 10.33 1.49
CA LYS A 10 -20.43 11.41 1.96
C LYS A 10 -20.74 11.32 3.45
N GLU A 11 -20.82 10.12 4.03
CA GLU A 11 -21.02 9.95 5.47
C GLU A 11 -19.81 10.42 6.29
N ILE A 12 -18.60 10.12 5.82
CA ILE A 12 -17.35 10.45 6.54
C ILE A 12 -16.91 11.90 6.24
N PHE A 13 -17.18 12.40 5.04
CA PHE A 13 -16.82 13.74 4.59
C PHE A 13 -18.02 14.44 3.92
N PRO A 14 -18.98 14.96 4.70
CA PRO A 14 -20.20 15.58 4.16
C PRO A 14 -19.95 16.88 3.40
N GLU A 15 -18.85 17.59 3.72
CA GLU A 15 -18.51 18.90 3.17
C GLU A 15 -17.64 18.83 1.90
N VAL A 16 -17.17 17.64 1.49
CA VAL A 16 -16.21 17.49 0.39
C VAL A 16 -16.87 16.78 -0.79
N ASN A 17 -16.61 17.24 -2.01
CA ASN A 17 -17.08 16.56 -3.21
C ASN A 17 -16.50 15.12 -3.23
N PRO A 18 -17.35 14.08 -3.14
CA PRO A 18 -16.89 12.70 -2.97
C PRO A 18 -16.07 12.22 -4.16
N MET A 19 -16.30 12.76 -5.36
CA MET A 19 -15.50 12.41 -6.54
C MET A 19 -14.07 12.93 -6.43
N LYS A 20 -13.86 14.17 -5.95
CA LYS A 20 -12.52 14.71 -5.70
C LYS A 20 -11.82 13.90 -4.60
N LYS A 21 -12.53 13.56 -3.54
CA LYS A 21 -11.94 12.78 -2.43
C LYS A 21 -11.58 11.36 -2.85
N LEU A 22 -12.40 10.72 -3.68
CA LEU A 22 -12.10 9.41 -4.25
C LEU A 22 -10.87 9.45 -5.14
N VAL A 23 -10.73 10.46 -6.01
CA VAL A 23 -9.54 10.62 -6.86
C VAL A 23 -8.28 10.77 -5.99
N GLU A 24 -8.34 11.63 -4.97
CA GLU A 24 -7.25 11.82 -4.02
C GLU A 24 -6.87 10.50 -3.30
N LEU A 25 -7.85 9.75 -2.81
CA LEU A 25 -7.63 8.46 -2.13
C LEU A 25 -7.09 7.38 -3.07
N THR A 26 -7.43 7.41 -4.37
CA THR A 26 -6.88 6.49 -5.36
C THR A 26 -5.48 6.86 -5.82
N SER A 27 -5.07 8.12 -5.63
CA SER A 27 -3.74 8.61 -5.99
C SER A 27 -2.72 8.47 -4.85
N THR A 28 -3.15 8.12 -3.63
CA THR A 28 -2.23 7.83 -2.54
C THR A 28 -1.80 6.36 -2.57
N PRO A 29 -0.50 6.07 -2.71
CA PRO A 29 -0.02 4.70 -2.64
C PRO A 29 -0.36 4.09 -1.28
N VAL A 30 -0.87 2.87 -1.31
CA VAL A 30 -1.39 2.21 -0.10
C VAL A 30 -0.27 1.41 0.55
N PHE A 31 -0.13 1.54 1.87
CA PHE A 31 0.80 0.70 2.60
C PHE A 31 0.33 -0.76 2.59
N VAL A 32 1.12 -1.63 1.97
CA VAL A 32 0.88 -3.06 1.92
C VAL A 32 1.39 -3.67 3.22
N GLN A 33 0.52 -4.28 4.02
CA GLN A 33 0.95 -4.87 5.29
C GLN A 33 1.57 -6.26 5.08
N THR A 34 1.02 -7.05 4.14
CA THR A 34 1.34 -8.47 4.00
C THR A 34 1.81 -8.80 2.59
N PHE A 35 2.85 -9.63 2.47
CA PHE A 35 3.30 -10.13 1.18
C PHE A 35 2.24 -11.03 0.54
N LYS A 36 1.79 -10.66 -0.66
CA LYS A 36 0.85 -11.48 -1.46
C LYS A 36 1.55 -12.55 -2.31
N PHE A 37 2.88 -12.49 -2.42
CA PHE A 37 3.69 -13.34 -3.28
C PHE A 37 5.11 -13.52 -2.71
N GLY A 38 5.90 -14.39 -3.36
CA GLY A 38 7.32 -14.59 -3.04
C GLY A 38 7.56 -15.56 -1.88
N LYS A 39 8.80 -15.53 -1.36
CA LYS A 39 9.28 -16.43 -0.29
C LYS A 39 8.54 -16.23 1.03
N TYR A 40 8.13 -14.99 1.31
CA TYR A 40 7.46 -14.59 2.56
C TYR A 40 5.95 -14.38 2.38
N LYS A 41 5.33 -15.05 1.41
CA LYS A 41 3.88 -14.94 1.16
C LYS A 41 3.07 -15.21 2.44
N GLY A 42 2.24 -14.24 2.83
CA GLY A 42 1.42 -14.30 4.04
C GLY A 42 2.10 -13.72 5.29
N GLU A 43 3.37 -13.36 5.23
CA GLU A 43 4.05 -12.63 6.32
C GLU A 43 3.94 -11.12 6.15
N ASN A 44 4.04 -10.40 7.27
CA ASN A 44 4.06 -8.94 7.26
C ASN A 44 5.38 -8.40 6.71
N ILE A 45 5.27 -7.37 5.89
CA ILE A 45 6.43 -6.72 5.25
C ILE A 45 7.34 -6.10 6.31
N GLU A 46 6.79 -5.56 7.40
CA GLU A 46 7.57 -5.06 8.53
C GLU A 46 8.36 -6.15 9.26
N ASP A 47 7.76 -7.33 9.45
CA ASP A 47 8.44 -8.46 10.11
C ASP A 47 9.56 -9.00 9.23
N VAL A 48 9.33 -9.06 7.91
CA VAL A 48 10.36 -9.43 6.93
C VAL A 48 11.45 -8.36 6.85
N ALA A 49 11.14 -7.08 6.97
CA ALA A 49 12.15 -6.02 7.03
C ALA A 49 13.08 -6.20 8.23
N LYS A 50 12.52 -6.56 9.39
CA LYS A 50 13.29 -6.84 10.61
C LYS A 50 14.07 -8.16 10.54
N LYS A 51 13.50 -9.20 9.93
CA LYS A 51 14.15 -10.50 9.76
C LYS A 51 15.24 -10.49 8.67
N ASP A 52 14.96 -9.83 7.55
CA ASP A 52 15.72 -9.96 6.30
C ASP A 52 15.58 -8.70 5.41
N ALA A 53 16.14 -7.59 5.88
CA ALA A 53 16.24 -6.35 5.10
C ALA A 53 17.02 -6.51 3.79
N ASN A 54 17.94 -7.48 3.71
CA ASN A 54 18.71 -7.77 2.51
C ASN A 54 17.83 -8.35 1.40
N TYR A 55 16.89 -9.25 1.74
CA TYR A 55 15.92 -9.74 0.78
C TYR A 55 15.02 -8.63 0.23
N LEU A 56 14.60 -7.67 1.06
CA LEU A 56 13.80 -6.52 0.60
C LEU A 56 14.60 -5.63 -0.36
N ASN A 57 15.87 -5.35 -0.05
CA ASN A 57 16.76 -4.61 -0.95
C ASN A 57 17.01 -5.35 -2.27
N TRP A 58 17.18 -6.67 -2.22
CA TRP A 58 17.28 -7.50 -3.42
C TRP A 58 15.98 -7.44 -4.23
N MET A 59 14.83 -7.56 -3.57
CA MET A 59 13.50 -7.55 -4.17
C MET A 59 13.25 -6.23 -4.91
N MET A 60 13.61 -5.11 -4.28
CA MET A 60 13.46 -3.77 -4.86
C MET A 60 14.37 -3.52 -6.06
N LYS A 61 15.53 -4.21 -6.15
CA LYS A 61 16.48 -4.09 -7.27
C LYS A 61 16.23 -5.08 -8.40
N ASN A 62 15.73 -6.28 -8.08
CA ASN A 62 15.66 -7.40 -9.02
C ASN A 62 14.24 -7.72 -9.48
N MET A 63 13.21 -7.19 -8.82
CA MET A 63 11.82 -7.41 -9.22
C MET A 63 11.17 -6.10 -9.65
N GLU A 64 10.29 -6.21 -10.65
CA GLU A 64 9.36 -5.14 -10.98
C GLU A 64 8.23 -5.13 -9.95
N LEU A 65 8.34 -4.21 -9.00
CA LEU A 65 7.34 -4.00 -7.96
C LEU A 65 6.39 -2.88 -8.37
N ASP A 66 5.12 -3.01 -8.00
CA ASP A 66 4.15 -1.92 -8.16
C ASP A 66 4.48 -0.75 -7.22
N GLU A 67 3.88 0.40 -7.52
CA GLU A 67 4.14 1.66 -6.81
C GLU A 67 3.81 1.56 -5.31
N ASP A 68 2.75 0.83 -4.97
CA ASP A 68 2.33 0.53 -3.60
C ASP A 68 3.39 -0.29 -2.84
N MET A 69 3.92 -1.34 -3.45
CA MET A 69 4.95 -2.18 -2.86
C MET A 69 6.28 -1.43 -2.74
N GLN A 70 6.69 -0.67 -3.75
CA GLN A 70 7.89 0.16 -3.67
C GLN A 70 7.79 1.22 -2.57
N TYR A 71 6.63 1.86 -2.44
CA TYR A 71 6.35 2.81 -1.37
C TYR A 71 6.45 2.15 0.00
N THR A 72 5.81 0.99 0.16
CA THR A 72 5.84 0.19 1.39
C THR A 72 7.27 -0.23 1.75
N LEU A 73 8.02 -0.80 0.81
CA LEU A 73 9.40 -1.25 1.03
C LEU A 73 10.31 -0.09 1.43
N ASN A 74 10.21 1.06 0.77
CA ASN A 74 10.95 2.26 1.16
C ASN A 74 10.60 2.71 2.58
N MET A 75 9.32 2.69 2.95
CA MET A 75 8.87 3.09 4.28
C MET A 75 9.41 2.17 5.37
N VAL A 76 9.38 0.85 5.16
CA VAL A 76 9.89 -0.11 6.16
C VAL A 76 11.42 -0.18 6.23
N LEU A 77 12.13 0.13 5.13
CA LEU A 77 13.60 0.12 5.07
C LEU A 77 14.24 1.45 5.53
N LYS A 78 13.50 2.56 5.56
CA LYS A 78 13.98 3.86 6.06
C LYS A 78 13.94 3.99 7.58
N ASN A 79 13.20 3.14 8.28
CA ASN A 79 13.13 3.07 9.74
C ASN A 79 14.17 2.10 10.29
#